data_AF-A0AAD5PID0-F1
#
_entry.id   AF-A0AAD5PID0-F1
#
_cell.length_a   1.000
_cell.length_b   1.000
_cell.length_c   1.000
_cell.angle_alpha   90.00
_cell.angle_beta   90.00
_cell.angle_gamma   90.00
#
_symmetry.space_group_name_H-M   'P 1'
#
loop_
_entity.id
_entity.type
_entity.pdbx_description
1 polymer ?
#
loop_
_entity_poly.entity_id
_entity_poly.type
_entity_poly.pdbx_seq_one_letter_code
_entity_poly.pdbx_strand_id
1 'polypeptide(L)'
;MDAYSPKKNILPSFFKKNIHLVNMGKVTLPKHFADIMFNLQAEGTRSYFSNRNISQWTFDSYVTHFVTKNLDEDTIERNYQRDLAWLKTRDIPREVKRYVGRLEKQFSEDKDKKIPQQKPNNAVIIHGDNNGMVNSIGTINNNTKRPHTDDNDNGSPPPLKQQKTTDAVDDFFSGNTSGDYDECVTLPNTSGVLDHKEFHIGEEPQEGCSDLATKFHHYKKAVKDLARKEQMFYDTHINEVMTLNHCLLLKRHQFSNTQKKIFNPDFLASLHTRILNEKCSYRHEVNFEFVMKIKKLTKPLDDPAPNIITMVKDVNKMLCDYEPFTFEYRFIRCIQNIIEDFPSVAMKESLGEHDVISLVIDLILRPLLSSNTQRLRWPETNAKERVCRTKRLARPDSILSKIDSLAFSNSRMFGEVKGWDASDNLCAIDLMRLVKFAKDTIDTTRVDKVMVFHAIGTSLTFYNVLLYDEGVYVVAEINKICLPTSQQEAPKLVDQIDKLYNIYLDLQKTGTLDTDFFDRCTRETTDTPVLDNILDKSRAKRFCLTHFN
;
A
#
# COMPACT_ATOMS: atom_id res chain seq x y z
N MET A 1 -6.90 36.55 -42.47
CA MET A 1 -7.08 37.84 -41.77
C MET A 1 -7.71 37.54 -40.42
N ASP A 2 -7.53 38.47 -39.47
CA ASP A 2 -8.00 38.48 -38.09
C ASP A 2 -7.46 37.39 -37.15
N ALA A 3 -6.56 37.82 -36.26
CA ALA A 3 -5.93 37.01 -35.24
C ALA A 3 -6.64 37.16 -33.88
N TYR A 4 -7.21 36.06 -33.38
CA TYR A 4 -7.76 36.00 -32.02
C TYR A 4 -6.67 35.53 -31.04
N SER A 5 -6.21 36.44 -30.17
CA SER A 5 -5.23 36.13 -29.12
C SER A 5 -5.92 36.00 -27.76
N PRO A 6 -5.83 34.85 -27.06
CA PRO A 6 -6.46 34.68 -25.76
C PRO A 6 -5.69 35.46 -24.68
N LYS A 7 -6.37 36.43 -24.04
CA LYS A 7 -5.83 37.15 -22.87
C LYS A 7 -5.54 36.16 -21.75
N LYS A 8 -4.27 36.07 -21.32
CA LYS A 8 -3.90 35.34 -20.10
C LYS A 8 -4.54 36.03 -18.89
N ASN A 9 -5.39 35.31 -18.15
CA ASN A 9 -5.81 35.71 -16.81
C ASN A 9 -4.61 35.61 -15.86
N ILE A 10 -3.88 36.72 -15.71
CA ILE A 10 -2.81 36.86 -14.73
C ILE A 10 -3.48 37.21 -13.39
N LEU A 11 -3.48 36.27 -12.45
CA LEU A 11 -3.81 36.55 -11.06
C LEU A 11 -2.91 37.69 -10.53
N PRO A 12 -3.44 38.68 -9.80
CA PRO A 12 -2.64 39.75 -9.21
C PRO A 12 -1.47 39.18 -8.38
N SER A 13 -0.27 39.73 -8.60
CA SER A 13 0.96 39.27 -7.96
C SER A 13 0.94 39.32 -6.43
N PHE A 14 0.01 40.09 -5.84
CA PHE A 14 -0.25 40.16 -4.41
C PHE A 14 -0.59 38.80 -3.76
N PHE A 15 -1.32 37.92 -4.44
CA PHE A 15 -1.72 36.62 -3.88
C PHE A 15 -0.61 35.55 -3.85
N LYS A 16 0.54 35.77 -4.50
CA LYS A 16 1.59 34.75 -4.61
C LYS A 16 2.54 34.64 -3.41
N LYS A 17 2.47 35.54 -2.42
CA LYS A 17 3.51 35.64 -1.39
C LYS A 17 3.12 35.29 0.05
N ASN A 18 1.84 35.11 0.38
CA ASN A 18 1.40 34.83 1.77
C ASN A 18 0.21 33.85 1.89
N ILE A 19 0.03 32.93 0.94
CA ILE A 19 -0.76 31.71 1.22
C ILE A 19 0.19 30.67 1.81
N HIS A 20 0.60 30.88 3.06
CA HIS A 20 0.91 29.74 3.90
C HIS A 20 -0.42 29.01 4.13
N LEU A 21 -0.59 27.86 3.47
CA LEU A 21 -1.61 26.89 3.81
C LEU A 21 -1.31 26.35 5.22
N VAL A 22 -1.67 27.12 6.24
CA VAL A 22 -1.80 26.61 7.61
C VAL A 22 -2.82 25.48 7.52
N ASN A 23 -2.38 24.28 7.86
CA ASN A 23 -3.12 23.05 7.63
C ASN A 23 -4.38 23.04 8.52
N MET A 24 -5.48 23.59 7.97
CA MET A 24 -6.72 23.84 8.70
C MET A 24 -7.26 22.54 9.29
N GLY A 25 -7.33 22.49 10.63
CA GLY A 25 -7.78 21.31 11.35
C GLY A 25 -9.15 20.83 10.84
N LYS A 26 -9.28 19.53 10.57
CA LYS A 26 -10.46 18.96 9.92
C LYS A 26 -11.71 19.08 10.79
N VAL A 27 -12.44 20.19 10.66
CA VAL A 27 -13.79 20.32 11.21
C VAL A 27 -14.64 19.19 10.67
N THR A 28 -15.14 18.34 11.57
CA THR A 28 -15.84 17.12 11.17
C THR A 28 -17.19 17.48 10.54
N LEU A 29 -17.32 17.20 9.24
CA LEU A 29 -18.55 17.41 8.47
C LEU A 29 -19.60 16.33 8.85
N PRO A 30 -20.87 16.70 9.08
CA PRO A 30 -21.96 15.72 9.22
C PRO A 30 -22.14 14.93 7.92
N LYS A 31 -21.69 13.67 7.88
CA LYS A 31 -21.54 12.89 6.64
C LYS A 31 -22.85 12.76 5.83
N HIS A 32 -23.98 12.60 6.50
CA HIS A 32 -25.29 12.45 5.84
C HIS A 32 -25.85 13.77 5.27
N PHE A 33 -25.24 14.92 5.58
CA PHE A 33 -25.57 16.20 4.98
C PHE A 33 -24.46 16.73 4.03
N ALA A 34 -23.39 15.96 3.78
CA ALA A 34 -22.22 16.43 3.04
C ALA A 34 -22.55 16.95 1.64
N ASP A 35 -23.50 16.30 0.97
CA ASP A 35 -23.94 16.60 -0.40
C ASP A 35 -25.36 17.20 -0.47
N ILE A 36 -25.90 17.63 0.67
CA ILE A 36 -27.22 18.28 0.73
C ILE A 36 -27.05 19.79 0.56
N MET A 37 -27.83 20.37 -0.35
CA MET A 37 -28.05 21.81 -0.44
C MET A 37 -29.28 22.17 0.39
N PHE A 38 -29.22 23.30 1.11
CA PHE A 38 -30.40 23.85 1.79
C PHE A 38 -31.02 24.97 0.96
N ASN A 39 -32.34 24.94 0.81
CA ASN A 39 -33.10 26.05 0.25
C ASN A 39 -33.19 27.19 1.28
N LEU A 40 -32.07 27.89 1.45
CA LEU A 40 -31.97 29.09 2.25
C LEU A 40 -32.32 30.27 1.34
N GLN A 41 -33.55 30.79 1.44
CA GLN A 41 -33.94 32.02 0.72
C GLN A 41 -32.99 33.17 1.11
N ALA A 42 -32.09 33.54 0.21
CA ALA A 42 -30.95 34.37 0.54
C ALA A 42 -30.41 35.16 -0.65
N GLU A 43 -30.01 36.41 -0.37
CA GLU A 43 -29.53 37.37 -1.36
C GLU A 43 -28.09 37.79 -1.06
N GLY A 44 -27.43 38.43 -2.03
CA GLY A 44 -26.06 38.93 -1.89
C GLY A 44 -25.05 37.82 -1.60
N THR A 45 -24.17 38.03 -0.61
CA THR A 45 -23.11 37.07 -0.26
C THR A 45 -23.65 35.74 0.30
N ARG A 46 -24.82 35.77 0.94
CA ARG A 46 -25.46 34.61 1.59
C ARG A 46 -25.92 33.55 0.58
N SER A 47 -26.17 33.95 -0.66
CA SER A 47 -26.47 33.04 -1.78
C SER A 47 -25.37 31.98 -2.01
N TYR A 48 -24.16 32.22 -1.50
CA TYR A 48 -23.08 31.22 -1.47
C TYR A 48 -23.50 29.90 -0.80
N PHE A 49 -24.16 29.98 0.36
CA PHE A 49 -24.53 28.81 1.16
C PHE A 49 -25.79 28.11 0.64
N SER A 50 -26.69 28.85 0.00
CA SER A 50 -27.92 28.31 -0.62
C SER A 50 -27.64 27.48 -1.87
N ASN A 51 -26.59 27.84 -2.63
CA ASN A 51 -26.27 27.25 -3.93
C ASN A 51 -25.11 26.23 -3.87
N ARG A 52 -24.75 25.74 -2.67
CA ARG A 52 -23.60 24.83 -2.47
C ARG A 52 -23.86 23.81 -1.37
N ASN A 53 -23.35 22.60 -1.60
CA ASN A 53 -23.28 21.52 -0.63
C ASN A 53 -22.50 21.95 0.64
N ILE A 54 -22.87 21.41 1.80
CA ILE A 54 -22.25 21.78 3.10
C ILE A 54 -20.75 21.48 3.14
N SER A 55 -20.32 20.44 2.42
CA SER A 55 -18.91 20.13 2.18
C SER A 55 -18.09 21.32 1.68
N GLN A 56 -18.72 22.27 0.98
CA GLN A 56 -18.09 23.48 0.47
C GLN A 56 -18.21 24.70 1.40
N TRP A 57 -18.88 24.63 2.56
CA TRP A 57 -19.12 25.81 3.41
C TRP A 57 -17.86 26.34 4.16
N THR A 58 -16.67 25.88 3.79
CA THR A 58 -15.38 26.27 4.38
C THR A 58 -14.95 27.68 3.97
N PHE A 59 -14.08 28.31 4.77
CA PHE A 59 -13.57 29.65 4.46
C PHE A 59 -12.79 29.67 3.14
N ASP A 60 -11.94 28.69 2.86
CA ASP A 60 -11.16 28.63 1.61
C ASP A 60 -12.05 28.62 0.37
N SER A 61 -13.16 27.87 0.40
CA SER A 61 -14.11 27.82 -0.72
C SER A 61 -14.92 29.12 -0.83
N TYR A 62 -15.20 29.77 0.31
CA TYR A 62 -15.85 31.09 0.36
C TYR A 62 -14.94 32.17 -0.24
N VAL A 63 -13.68 32.22 0.17
CA VAL A 63 -12.63 33.09 -0.39
C VAL A 63 -12.49 32.85 -1.88
N THR A 64 -12.34 31.60 -2.32
CA THR A 64 -12.22 31.25 -3.74
C THR A 64 -13.39 31.78 -4.56
N HIS A 65 -14.62 31.78 -4.03
CA HIS A 65 -15.80 32.30 -4.74
C HIS A 65 -15.89 33.84 -4.77
N PHE A 66 -15.42 34.53 -3.74
CA PHE A 66 -15.53 35.99 -3.66
C PHE A 66 -14.30 36.75 -4.16
N VAL A 67 -13.11 36.12 -4.19
CA VAL A 67 -11.92 36.66 -4.87
C VAL A 67 -12.18 36.85 -6.37
N THR A 68 -12.95 35.96 -7.03
CA THR A 68 -13.34 36.15 -8.44
C THR A 68 -14.32 37.31 -8.67
N LYS A 69 -14.78 37.98 -7.60
CA LYS A 69 -15.70 39.14 -7.62
C LYS A 69 -15.03 40.44 -7.19
N ASN A 70 -13.69 40.49 -7.14
CA ASN A 70 -12.88 41.66 -6.78
C ASN A 70 -13.20 42.25 -5.38
N LEU A 71 -13.59 41.42 -4.41
CA LEU A 71 -13.68 41.84 -3.00
C LEU A 71 -12.31 41.72 -2.32
N ASP A 72 -12.01 42.66 -1.41
CA ASP A 72 -10.82 42.64 -0.56
C ASP A 72 -10.94 41.60 0.58
N GLU A 73 -9.79 41.20 1.15
CA GLU A 73 -9.71 40.15 2.19
C GLU A 73 -10.53 40.51 3.44
N ASP A 74 -10.43 41.75 3.95
CA ASP A 74 -11.18 42.22 5.12
C ASP A 74 -12.70 42.22 4.88
N THR A 75 -13.16 42.54 3.67
CA THR A 75 -14.56 42.43 3.28
C THR A 75 -15.01 40.98 3.15
N ILE A 76 -14.18 40.08 2.63
CA ILE A 76 -14.49 38.64 2.55
C ILE A 76 -14.60 38.04 3.96
N GLU A 77 -13.64 38.33 4.85
CA GLU A 77 -13.65 37.88 6.26
C GLU A 77 -14.91 38.35 7.00
N ARG A 78 -15.23 39.66 6.94
CA ARG A 78 -16.43 40.23 7.58
C ARG A 78 -17.72 39.63 7.03
N ASN A 79 -17.80 39.41 5.72
CA ASN A 79 -18.96 38.76 5.11
C ASN A 79 -19.10 37.30 5.57
N TYR A 80 -18.00 36.54 5.66
CA TYR A 80 -18.04 35.15 6.12
C TYR A 80 -18.55 35.04 7.56
N GLN A 81 -18.01 35.81 8.49
CA GLN A 81 -18.48 35.84 9.88
C GLN A 81 -19.98 36.21 9.99
N ARG A 82 -20.40 37.27 9.29
CA ARG A 82 -21.81 37.71 9.27
C ARG A 82 -22.74 36.63 8.73
N ASP A 83 -22.30 35.90 7.71
CA ASP A 83 -23.15 34.92 7.04
C ASP A 83 -23.17 33.57 7.78
N LEU A 84 -22.09 33.18 8.47
CA LEU A 84 -22.11 32.08 9.47
C LEU A 84 -23.05 32.40 10.65
N ALA A 85 -23.03 33.64 11.15
CA ALA A 85 -23.96 34.07 12.20
C ALA A 85 -25.42 34.02 11.71
N TRP A 86 -25.69 34.44 10.47
CA TRP A 86 -27.01 34.34 9.82
C TRP A 86 -27.47 32.89 9.63
N LEU A 87 -26.58 31.95 9.28
CA LEU A 87 -26.90 30.52 9.16
C LEU A 87 -27.44 29.92 10.47
N LYS A 88 -26.90 30.32 11.62
CA LYS A 88 -27.38 29.85 12.94
C LYS A 88 -28.85 30.22 13.20
N THR A 89 -29.32 31.35 12.65
CA THR A 89 -30.71 31.81 12.78
C THR A 89 -31.68 31.16 11.80
N ARG A 90 -31.20 30.34 10.83
CA ARG A 90 -32.06 29.65 9.86
C ARG A 90 -32.69 28.40 10.48
N ASP A 91 -33.78 27.92 9.89
CA ASP A 91 -34.29 26.58 10.20
C ASP A 91 -33.48 25.54 9.41
N ILE A 92 -32.44 25.01 10.06
CA ILE A 92 -31.55 23.97 9.53
C ILE A 92 -31.26 22.95 10.65
N PRO A 93 -30.98 21.68 10.31
CA PRO A 93 -30.79 20.61 11.29
C PRO A 93 -29.75 20.94 12.37
N ARG A 94 -30.00 20.49 13.60
CA ARG A 94 -29.15 20.78 14.78
C ARG A 94 -27.67 20.41 14.57
N GLU A 95 -27.41 19.36 13.79
CA GLU A 95 -26.05 18.93 13.45
C GLU A 95 -25.33 19.89 12.50
N VAL A 96 -26.06 20.49 11.56
CA VAL A 96 -25.55 21.53 10.66
C VAL A 96 -25.30 22.81 11.44
N LYS A 97 -26.18 23.19 12.38
CA LYS A 97 -25.90 24.32 13.30
C LYS A 97 -24.63 24.09 14.14
N ARG A 98 -24.40 22.86 14.62
CA ARG A 98 -23.15 22.47 15.29
C ARG A 98 -21.93 22.55 14.36
N TYR A 99 -22.07 22.22 13.08
CA TYR A 99 -21.00 22.34 12.08
C TYR A 99 -20.67 23.81 11.77
N VAL A 100 -21.68 24.65 11.54
CA VAL A 100 -21.53 26.12 11.39
C VAL A 100 -20.83 26.74 12.60
N GLY A 101 -21.17 26.31 13.82
CA GLY A 101 -20.46 26.73 15.04
C GLY A 101 -18.99 26.30 15.09
N ARG A 102 -18.63 25.16 14.52
CA ARG A 102 -17.21 24.74 14.40
C ARG A 102 -16.46 25.55 13.35
N LEU A 103 -17.08 25.86 12.21
CA LEU A 103 -16.49 26.73 11.17
C LEU A 103 -16.18 28.13 11.73
N GLU A 104 -17.09 28.71 12.51
CA GLU A 104 -16.88 30.01 13.15
C GLU A 104 -15.76 29.99 14.20
N LYS A 105 -15.72 28.93 15.04
CA LYS A 105 -14.64 28.74 16.02
C LYS A 105 -13.28 28.60 15.34
N GLN A 106 -13.19 27.76 14.31
CA GLN A 106 -12.00 27.59 13.50
C GLN A 106 -11.54 28.90 12.88
N PHE A 107 -12.46 29.65 12.25
CA PHE A 107 -12.15 30.94 11.63
C PHE A 107 -11.57 31.94 12.64
N SER A 108 -12.07 31.95 13.88
CA SER A 108 -11.53 32.80 14.95
C SER A 108 -10.13 32.33 15.40
N GLU A 109 -9.96 31.02 15.66
CA GLU A 109 -8.68 30.43 16.06
C GLU A 109 -7.57 30.62 15.01
N ASP A 110 -7.90 30.61 13.72
CA ASP A 110 -6.94 30.81 12.64
C ASP A 110 -6.64 32.30 12.37
N LYS A 111 -7.55 33.22 12.74
CA LYS A 111 -7.30 34.67 12.70
C LYS A 111 -6.30 35.09 13.79
N ASP A 112 -6.41 34.56 15.00
CA ASP A 112 -5.50 34.87 16.11
C ASP A 112 -4.06 34.40 15.86
N LYS A 113 -3.87 33.35 15.05
CA LYS A 113 -2.53 32.83 14.65
C LYS A 113 -1.77 33.73 13.68
N LYS A 114 -2.43 34.68 12.99
CA LYS A 114 -1.79 35.56 11.99
C LYS A 114 -0.92 36.69 12.61
N ILE A 115 -0.80 36.81 13.94
CA ILE A 115 -0.09 37.93 14.61
C ILE A 115 1.13 37.49 15.44
N PRO A 116 2.34 37.36 14.84
CA PRO A 116 3.60 37.36 15.58
C PRO A 116 4.12 38.80 15.78
N GLN A 117 4.25 39.24 17.04
CA GLN A 117 4.97 40.49 17.34
C GLN A 117 6.48 40.31 17.10
N GLN A 118 7.01 40.91 16.03
CA GLN A 118 8.45 40.97 15.82
C GLN A 118 9.10 42.02 16.74
N LYS A 119 9.98 41.58 17.64
CA LYS A 119 10.96 42.46 18.30
C LYS A 119 12.13 42.73 17.34
N PRO A 120 12.69 43.94 17.28
CA PRO A 120 13.86 44.23 16.46
C PRO A 120 15.13 43.70 17.14
N ASN A 121 15.93 42.92 16.40
CA ASN A 121 17.29 42.56 16.81
C ASN A 121 18.31 43.39 16.03
N ASN A 122 19.34 43.87 16.74
CA ASN A 122 20.38 44.73 16.20
C ASN A 122 21.29 43.99 15.22
N ALA A 123 21.72 44.69 14.16
CA ALA A 123 22.73 44.19 13.24
C ALA A 123 24.15 44.30 13.85
N VAL A 124 24.97 43.28 13.65
CA VAL A 124 26.41 43.33 13.85
C VAL A 124 27.09 43.28 12.48
N ILE A 125 27.90 44.28 12.18
CA ILE A 125 28.70 44.39 10.96
C ILE A 125 30.11 43.92 11.28
N ILE A 126 30.70 43.05 10.46
CA ILE A 126 32.13 42.73 10.48
C ILE A 126 32.69 42.93 9.08
N HIS A 127 33.75 43.74 8.99
CA HIS A 127 34.52 43.97 7.77
C HIS A 127 35.41 42.75 7.45
N GLY A 128 35.63 42.48 6.16
CA GLY A 128 36.65 41.55 5.68
C GLY A 128 37.75 42.31 4.92
N ASP A 129 39.00 42.04 5.26
CA ASP A 129 40.19 42.55 4.56
C ASP A 129 40.88 41.46 3.72
N ASN A 130 41.62 41.87 2.69
CA ASN A 130 42.27 41.00 1.71
C ASN A 130 43.71 40.61 2.09
N ASN A 131 44.12 39.38 1.75
CA ASN A 131 45.31 39.04 0.91
C ASN A 131 45.97 37.70 1.28
N GLY A 132 46.58 37.05 0.28
CA GLY A 132 47.70 36.11 0.51
C GLY A 132 47.62 34.78 -0.26
N MET A 133 48.29 34.69 -1.40
CA MET A 133 48.63 33.40 -2.03
C MET A 133 49.83 32.73 -1.32
N VAL A 134 49.98 31.41 -1.44
CA VAL A 134 51.20 30.72 -1.95
C VAL A 134 51.01 29.18 -1.90
N ASN A 135 51.56 28.47 -2.90
CA ASN A 135 51.61 27.01 -2.98
C ASN A 135 52.81 26.43 -2.19
N SER A 136 52.73 25.18 -1.70
CA SER A 136 53.52 24.02 -2.20
C SER A 136 53.77 22.87 -1.20
N ILE A 137 53.57 21.65 -1.71
CA ILE A 137 54.28 20.36 -1.53
C ILE A 137 55.26 20.21 -0.34
N GLY A 138 55.09 19.15 0.47
CA GLY A 138 56.15 18.62 1.36
C GLY A 138 55.75 17.35 2.13
N THR A 139 56.48 16.24 1.94
CA THR A 139 56.26 14.94 2.62
C THR A 139 57.28 14.73 3.76
N ILE A 140 57.01 13.78 4.68
CA ILE A 140 57.94 12.97 5.53
C ILE A 140 57.76 13.11 7.08
N ASN A 141 57.02 12.14 7.63
CA ASN A 141 57.40 11.10 8.61
C ASN A 141 58.29 11.35 9.87
N ASN A 142 57.92 10.58 10.92
CA ASN A 142 58.72 9.98 12.03
C ASN A 142 59.05 10.70 13.36
N ASN A 143 58.38 10.22 14.42
CA ASN A 143 58.91 9.61 15.67
C ASN A 143 60.01 10.29 16.53
N THR A 144 59.66 10.61 17.78
CA THR A 144 60.50 10.51 19.01
C THR A 144 59.55 10.29 20.22
N LYS A 145 59.53 9.14 20.91
CA LYS A 145 60.39 8.62 22.00
C LYS A 145 60.28 9.35 23.38
N ARG A 146 60.13 8.54 24.45
CA ARG A 146 59.98 8.89 25.89
C ARG A 146 61.30 9.40 26.52
N PRO A 147 61.31 9.89 27.78
CA PRO A 147 61.32 9.03 29.00
C PRO A 147 60.25 9.46 30.05
N HIS A 148 59.63 8.58 30.86
CA HIS A 148 60.11 7.77 31.99
C HIS A 148 60.76 8.53 33.17
N THR A 149 60.07 8.53 34.31
CA THR A 149 60.60 8.27 35.66
C THR A 149 59.47 7.70 36.52
N ASP A 150 59.83 6.86 37.48
CA ASP A 150 58.91 6.08 38.31
C ASP A 150 58.53 6.81 39.61
N ASP A 151 57.43 6.39 40.25
CA ASP A 151 57.48 6.01 41.67
C ASP A 151 56.23 5.20 42.07
N ASN A 152 56.40 4.28 43.02
CA ASN A 152 55.34 3.41 43.54
C ASN A 152 54.58 4.09 44.69
N ASP A 153 53.27 3.85 44.81
CA ASP A 153 52.74 3.42 46.11
C ASP A 153 51.46 2.57 46.02
N ASN A 154 51.18 1.83 47.09
CA ASN A 154 50.16 0.81 47.19
C ASN A 154 48.77 1.38 47.53
N GLY A 155 47.73 0.84 46.89
CA GLY A 155 46.34 1.11 47.30
C GLY A 155 45.32 0.46 46.39
N SER A 156 44.92 -0.78 46.70
CA SER A 156 43.86 -1.49 45.97
C SER A 156 42.47 -0.92 46.24
N PRO A 157 41.68 -0.52 45.22
CA PRO A 157 40.25 -0.29 45.34
C PRO A 157 39.44 -1.53 44.88
N PRO A 158 38.18 -1.68 45.33
CA PRO A 158 37.31 -2.79 44.94
C PRO A 158 36.88 -2.73 43.45
N PRO A 159 36.37 -3.84 42.87
CA PRO A 159 36.10 -3.92 41.44
C PRO A 159 35.04 -2.92 40.96
N LEU A 160 35.43 -2.09 40.00
CA LEU A 160 34.53 -1.25 39.22
C LEU A 160 33.48 -2.10 38.51
N LYS A 161 32.21 -1.89 38.87
CA LYS A 161 31.07 -2.34 38.06
C LYS A 161 31.21 -1.71 36.67
N GLN A 162 31.07 -2.53 35.64
CA GLN A 162 30.95 -2.03 34.27
C GLN A 162 29.75 -1.06 34.19
N GLN A 163 30.00 0.22 33.97
CA GLN A 163 28.99 1.13 33.48
C GLN A 163 28.63 0.68 32.06
N LYS A 164 27.48 0.01 31.92
CA LYS A 164 26.77 0.01 30.65
C LYS A 164 26.39 1.45 30.35
N THR A 165 26.98 2.04 29.33
CA THR A 165 26.43 3.23 28.67
C THR A 165 25.17 2.81 27.94
N THR A 166 24.03 2.91 28.63
CA THR A 166 22.71 2.89 28.02
C THR A 166 22.26 4.32 27.82
N ASP A 167 22.36 4.81 26.59
CA ASP A 167 21.64 5.97 26.07
C ASP A 167 21.41 5.70 24.57
N ALA A 168 20.34 6.09 23.90
CA ALA A 168 18.97 6.46 24.24
C ALA A 168 18.36 6.93 22.90
N VAL A 169 17.68 6.04 22.17
CA VAL A 169 16.82 6.42 21.03
C VAL A 169 15.60 5.51 21.01
N ASP A 170 14.72 5.71 21.98
CA ASP A 170 13.38 5.11 21.99
C ASP A 170 12.44 6.04 22.78
N ASP A 171 12.13 7.18 22.17
CA ASP A 171 11.25 8.19 22.76
C ASP A 171 10.39 8.86 21.66
N PHE A 172 9.46 8.07 21.09
CA PHE A 172 8.47 8.58 20.13
C PHE A 172 7.04 8.04 20.36
N PHE A 173 6.81 7.26 21.43
CA PHE A 173 5.50 6.64 21.71
C PHE A 173 5.05 6.64 23.19
N SER A 174 5.39 7.66 23.99
CA SER A 174 4.54 8.04 25.14
C SER A 174 4.89 9.41 25.73
N GLY A 175 3.96 10.37 25.65
CA GLY A 175 4.10 11.69 26.30
C GLY A 175 2.71 12.30 26.55
N ASN A 176 2.17 12.05 27.75
CA ASN A 176 0.79 12.33 28.11
C ASN A 176 0.71 13.55 29.06
N THR A 177 -0.18 14.51 28.79
CA THR A 177 -0.65 15.54 29.75
C THR A 177 -2.02 16.05 29.30
N SER A 178 -3.04 16.28 30.12
CA SER A 178 -3.32 15.91 31.52
C SER A 178 -4.75 16.40 31.84
N GLY A 179 -5.55 15.68 32.63
CA GLY A 179 -6.88 16.17 33.03
C GLY A 179 -7.85 15.07 33.46
N ASP A 180 -7.68 14.59 34.69
CA ASP A 180 -8.61 13.96 35.66
C ASP A 180 -10.00 13.53 35.14
N TYR A 181 -10.46 12.30 35.41
CA TYR A 181 -10.78 11.82 36.76
C TYR A 181 -10.39 10.36 37.02
N ASP A 182 -9.91 10.10 38.24
CA ASP A 182 -9.84 8.77 38.84
C ASP A 182 -11.23 8.22 39.15
N GLU A 183 -11.54 7.02 38.64
CA GLU A 183 -12.33 6.06 39.42
C GLU A 183 -11.84 4.63 39.10
N CYS A 184 -11.12 4.04 40.05
CA CYS A 184 -10.44 2.76 39.88
C CYS A 184 -11.45 1.60 40.00
N VAL A 185 -12.16 1.30 38.91
CA VAL A 185 -12.91 0.05 38.81
C VAL A 185 -11.93 -1.10 38.57
N THR A 186 -11.63 -1.84 39.62
CA THR A 186 -11.01 -3.17 39.51
C THR A 186 -11.90 -4.06 38.66
N LEU A 187 -11.55 -4.27 37.40
CA LEU A 187 -12.20 -5.31 36.60
C LEU A 187 -11.94 -6.66 37.27
N PRO A 188 -12.99 -7.44 37.60
CA PRO A 188 -12.80 -8.73 38.23
C PRO A 188 -11.99 -9.64 37.30
N ASN A 189 -11.12 -10.45 37.90
CA ASN A 189 -10.34 -11.45 37.20
C ASN A 189 -11.25 -12.60 36.76
N THR A 190 -12.11 -12.35 35.77
CA THR A 190 -13.00 -13.35 35.21
C THR A 190 -12.23 -14.23 34.25
N SER A 191 -12.10 -15.50 34.62
CA SER A 191 -11.97 -16.60 33.65
C SER A 191 -13.27 -16.74 32.87
N GLY A 192 -13.63 -15.67 32.16
CA GLY A 192 -14.86 -15.57 31.38
C GLY A 192 -14.74 -16.47 30.17
N VAL A 193 -15.62 -17.47 30.12
CA VAL A 193 -15.95 -18.18 28.88
C VAL A 193 -16.14 -17.12 27.80
N LEU A 194 -15.35 -17.21 26.71
CA LEU A 194 -15.51 -16.30 25.57
C LEU A 194 -16.96 -16.38 25.11
N ASP A 195 -17.66 -15.25 25.16
CA ASP A 195 -18.99 -15.13 24.59
C ASP A 195 -18.88 -15.28 23.08
N HIS A 196 -18.98 -16.53 22.62
CA HIS A 196 -18.78 -16.95 21.24
C HIS A 196 -19.90 -16.42 20.37
N LYS A 197 -19.86 -15.11 20.06
CA LYS A 197 -20.75 -14.46 19.10
C LYS A 197 -20.82 -15.32 17.85
N GLU A 198 -22.03 -15.72 17.50
CA GLU A 198 -22.23 -16.59 16.35
C GLU A 198 -21.75 -15.89 15.07
N PHE A 199 -20.63 -16.37 14.52
CA PHE A 199 -20.25 -15.97 13.18
C PHE A 199 -21.03 -16.79 12.15
N HIS A 200 -21.66 -16.08 11.23
CA HIS A 200 -22.43 -16.64 10.14
C HIS A 200 -21.47 -17.11 9.04
N ILE A 201 -21.58 -18.38 8.61
CA ILE A 201 -20.70 -18.96 7.57
C ILE A 201 -21.26 -18.78 6.14
N GLY A 202 -22.21 -17.86 5.98
CA GLY A 202 -23.08 -17.78 4.81
C GLY A 202 -24.19 -18.85 4.85
N GLU A 203 -25.19 -18.64 4.01
CA GLU A 203 -26.32 -19.55 3.82
C GLU A 203 -25.85 -20.93 3.31
N GLU A 204 -26.74 -21.92 3.43
CA GLU A 204 -26.54 -23.22 2.81
C GLU A 204 -26.61 -23.07 1.28
N PRO A 205 -25.82 -23.83 0.50
CA PRO A 205 -25.92 -23.83 -0.96
C PRO A 205 -27.31 -24.25 -1.43
N GLN A 206 -27.74 -23.74 -2.59
CA GLN A 206 -29.06 -24.09 -3.14
C GLN A 206 -29.15 -25.57 -3.55
N GLU A 207 -30.36 -26.12 -3.56
CA GLU A 207 -30.60 -27.49 -4.04
C GLU A 207 -30.21 -27.58 -5.53
N GLY A 208 -29.34 -28.53 -5.88
CA GLY A 208 -28.77 -28.64 -7.23
C GLY A 208 -27.51 -27.80 -7.48
N CYS A 209 -26.94 -27.14 -6.46
CA CYS A 209 -25.61 -26.52 -6.55
C CYS A 209 -24.49 -27.54 -6.85
N SER A 210 -23.28 -27.04 -7.11
CA SER A 210 -22.14 -27.90 -7.43
C SER A 210 -21.63 -28.71 -6.23
N ASP A 211 -20.96 -29.83 -6.52
CA ASP A 211 -20.18 -30.60 -5.53
C ASP A 211 -19.11 -29.73 -4.83
N LEU A 212 -18.54 -28.75 -5.54
CA LEU A 212 -17.56 -27.81 -4.97
C LEU A 212 -18.21 -26.88 -3.94
N ALA A 213 -19.36 -26.28 -4.25
CA ALA A 213 -20.10 -25.41 -3.33
C ALA A 213 -20.55 -26.20 -2.08
N THR A 214 -21.07 -27.42 -2.28
CA THR A 214 -21.45 -28.34 -1.20
C THR A 214 -20.26 -28.70 -0.31
N LYS A 215 -19.14 -29.17 -0.88
CA LYS A 215 -17.92 -29.50 -0.12
C LYS A 215 -17.32 -28.29 0.57
N PHE A 216 -17.35 -27.11 -0.05
CA PHE A 216 -16.86 -25.87 0.56
C PHE A 216 -17.75 -25.42 1.73
N HIS A 217 -19.07 -25.63 1.66
CA HIS A 217 -19.95 -25.40 2.80
C HIS A 217 -19.71 -26.37 3.96
N HIS A 218 -19.49 -27.65 3.67
CA HIS A 218 -19.04 -28.62 4.68
C HIS A 218 -17.68 -28.25 5.28
N TYR A 219 -16.76 -27.70 4.49
CA TYR A 219 -15.49 -27.18 4.98
C TYR A 219 -15.68 -25.97 5.90
N LYS A 220 -16.47 -24.96 5.51
CA LYS A 220 -16.83 -23.83 6.40
C LYS A 220 -17.44 -24.29 7.72
N LYS A 221 -18.33 -25.30 7.72
CA LYS A 221 -18.89 -25.92 8.94
C LYS A 221 -17.79 -26.55 9.81
N ALA A 222 -16.91 -27.36 9.22
CA ALA A 222 -15.80 -27.98 9.93
C ALA A 222 -14.81 -26.96 10.53
N VAL A 223 -14.51 -25.87 9.80
CA VAL A 223 -13.71 -24.75 10.31
C VAL A 223 -14.42 -24.04 11.47
N LYS A 224 -15.74 -23.84 11.38
CA LYS A 224 -16.52 -23.23 12.47
C LYS A 224 -16.48 -24.07 13.75
N ASP A 225 -16.53 -25.39 13.63
CA ASP A 225 -16.42 -26.29 14.78
C ASP A 225 -14.98 -26.47 15.28
N LEU A 226 -13.97 -26.21 14.44
CA LEU A 226 -12.57 -26.13 14.86
C LEU A 226 -12.32 -24.87 15.70
N ALA A 227 -12.76 -23.71 15.21
CA ALA A 227 -12.66 -22.41 15.88
C ALA A 227 -13.40 -22.33 17.23
N ARG A 228 -14.33 -23.25 17.48
CA ARG A 228 -15.03 -23.43 18.77
C ARG A 228 -14.26 -24.31 19.77
N LYS A 229 -13.35 -25.15 19.27
CA LYS A 229 -12.58 -26.14 20.07
C LYS A 229 -11.18 -25.66 20.40
N GLU A 230 -10.56 -24.91 19.48
CA GLU A 230 -9.21 -24.40 19.63
C GLU A 230 -9.04 -23.00 19.02
N GLN A 231 -8.03 -22.29 19.50
CA GLN A 231 -7.69 -20.95 19.05
C GLN A 231 -6.90 -21.01 17.74
N MET A 232 -7.30 -20.21 16.75
CA MET A 232 -6.66 -20.18 15.43
C MET A 232 -5.63 -19.05 15.32
N PHE A 233 -4.60 -19.29 14.50
CA PHE A 233 -3.50 -18.36 14.23
C PHE A 233 -3.25 -18.30 12.71
N TYR A 234 -2.87 -17.13 12.19
CA TYR A 234 -2.74 -16.92 10.74
C TYR A 234 -1.70 -17.84 10.07
N ASP A 235 -0.54 -18.04 10.68
CA ASP A 235 0.59 -18.83 10.13
C ASP A 235 0.28 -20.32 9.91
N THR A 236 -0.45 -20.91 10.86
CA THR A 236 -0.72 -22.34 10.98
C THR A 236 -2.07 -22.73 10.39
N HIS A 237 -3.03 -21.80 10.38
CA HIS A 237 -4.42 -22.04 9.97
C HIS A 237 -4.83 -21.18 8.76
N ILE A 238 -3.89 -20.71 7.93
CA ILE A 238 -4.18 -19.77 6.82
C ILE A 238 -5.31 -20.24 5.89
N ASN A 239 -5.39 -21.54 5.61
CA ASN A 239 -6.43 -22.14 4.78
C ASN A 239 -7.81 -22.04 5.45
N GLU A 240 -7.90 -22.36 6.73
CA GLU A 240 -9.09 -22.25 7.57
C GLU A 240 -9.54 -20.77 7.71
N VAL A 241 -8.60 -19.86 7.97
CA VAL A 241 -8.87 -18.42 8.15
C VAL A 241 -9.34 -17.75 6.85
N MET A 242 -8.78 -18.12 5.70
CA MET A 242 -9.31 -17.67 4.40
C MET A 242 -10.71 -18.21 4.14
N THR A 243 -11.01 -19.45 4.57
CA THR A 243 -12.31 -20.09 4.38
C THR A 243 -13.43 -19.35 5.11
N LEU A 244 -13.14 -18.76 6.28
CA LEU A 244 -14.07 -17.87 6.97
C LEU A 244 -14.48 -16.65 6.13
N ASN A 245 -13.60 -16.17 5.23
CA ASN A 245 -13.86 -15.04 4.32
C ASN A 245 -14.40 -15.50 2.94
N HIS A 246 -14.94 -16.72 2.85
CA HIS A 246 -15.42 -17.35 1.62
C HIS A 246 -14.32 -17.69 0.58
N CYS A 247 -13.04 -17.72 1.00
CA CYS A 247 -11.91 -17.97 0.11
C CYS A 247 -11.29 -19.37 0.29
N LEU A 248 -11.23 -20.15 -0.79
CA LEU A 248 -10.53 -21.42 -0.88
C LEU A 248 -9.12 -21.21 -1.46
N LEU A 249 -8.08 -21.36 -0.63
CA LEU A 249 -6.70 -21.33 -1.08
C LEU A 249 -6.30 -22.64 -1.76
N LEU A 250 -5.87 -22.53 -3.02
CA LEU A 250 -5.33 -23.62 -3.83
C LEU A 250 -3.85 -23.36 -4.11
N LYS A 251 -3.01 -23.74 -3.15
CA LYS A 251 -1.55 -23.73 -3.24
C LYS A 251 -1.03 -25.17 -3.25
N ARG A 252 -0.27 -25.55 -4.28
CA ARG A 252 0.13 -26.96 -4.49
C ARG A 252 0.91 -27.48 -3.28
N HIS A 253 0.57 -28.70 -2.86
CA HIS A 253 1.16 -29.42 -1.71
C HIS A 253 0.98 -28.76 -0.33
N GLN A 254 0.40 -27.55 -0.22
CA GLN A 254 0.25 -26.80 1.04
C GLN A 254 -1.20 -26.79 1.59
N PHE A 255 -1.99 -27.81 1.25
CA PHE A 255 -3.35 -27.99 1.77
C PHE A 255 -3.34 -28.39 3.25
N SER A 256 -4.26 -27.83 4.04
CA SER A 256 -4.44 -28.17 5.44
C SER A 256 -4.99 -29.60 5.62
N ASN A 257 -4.87 -30.14 6.85
CA ASN A 257 -5.44 -31.44 7.17
C ASN A 257 -6.98 -31.45 7.07
N THR A 258 -7.63 -30.32 7.35
CA THR A 258 -9.09 -30.15 7.23
C THR A 258 -9.52 -30.18 5.77
N GLN A 259 -8.84 -29.43 4.90
CA GLN A 259 -9.06 -29.46 3.44
C GLN A 259 -8.88 -30.88 2.88
N LYS A 260 -7.76 -31.55 3.22
CA LYS A 260 -7.44 -32.90 2.75
C LYS A 260 -8.53 -33.92 3.12
N LYS A 261 -9.11 -33.83 4.33
CA LYS A 261 -10.19 -34.72 4.79
C LYS A 261 -11.51 -34.54 4.04
N ILE A 262 -11.86 -33.31 3.65
CA ILE A 262 -13.18 -32.99 3.09
C ILE A 262 -13.18 -33.06 1.55
N PHE A 263 -12.11 -32.61 0.92
CA PHE A 263 -12.00 -32.57 -0.54
C PHE A 263 -11.32 -33.82 -1.12
N ASN A 264 -10.37 -34.46 -0.40
CA ASN A 264 -9.27 -35.28 -0.92
C ASN A 264 -8.20 -34.41 -1.65
N PRO A 265 -6.88 -34.60 -1.37
CA PRO A 265 -5.77 -34.07 -2.19
C PRO A 265 -5.99 -34.11 -3.72
N ASP A 266 -6.49 -35.21 -4.27
CA ASP A 266 -6.63 -35.40 -5.72
C ASP A 266 -7.66 -34.45 -6.33
N PHE A 267 -8.75 -34.19 -5.61
CA PHE A 267 -9.76 -33.21 -6.00
C PHE A 267 -9.18 -31.80 -5.99
N LEU A 268 -8.43 -31.43 -4.95
CA LEU A 268 -7.80 -30.10 -4.84
C LEU A 268 -6.76 -29.86 -5.94
N ALA A 269 -5.95 -30.88 -6.27
CA ALA A 269 -5.00 -30.82 -7.38
C ALA A 269 -5.69 -30.74 -8.75
N SER A 270 -6.79 -31.49 -8.93
CA SER A 270 -7.60 -31.46 -10.15
C SER A 270 -8.32 -30.11 -10.32
N LEU A 271 -8.91 -29.57 -9.24
CA LEU A 271 -9.55 -28.26 -9.21
C LEU A 271 -8.55 -27.14 -9.53
N HIS A 272 -7.36 -27.17 -8.92
CA HIS A 272 -6.29 -26.22 -9.20
C HIS A 272 -5.88 -26.25 -10.68
N THR A 273 -5.66 -27.46 -11.23
CA THR A 273 -5.30 -27.65 -12.64
C THR A 273 -6.43 -27.20 -13.57
N ARG A 274 -7.69 -27.49 -13.24
CA ARG A 274 -8.87 -27.06 -14.00
C ARG A 274 -8.97 -25.54 -14.03
N ILE A 275 -8.83 -24.86 -12.90
CA ILE A 275 -8.88 -23.39 -12.82
C ILE A 275 -7.72 -22.74 -13.58
N LEU A 276 -6.52 -23.32 -13.55
CA LEU A 276 -5.39 -22.83 -14.35
C LEU A 276 -5.64 -22.98 -15.86
N ASN A 277 -6.32 -24.04 -16.30
CA ASN A 277 -6.64 -24.25 -17.72
C ASN A 277 -7.86 -23.42 -18.20
N GLU A 278 -8.88 -23.25 -17.36
CA GLU A 278 -10.16 -22.60 -17.71
C GLU A 278 -10.14 -21.08 -17.54
N LYS A 279 -9.45 -20.58 -16.50
CA LYS A 279 -9.55 -19.17 -16.04
C LYS A 279 -8.23 -18.41 -16.08
N CYS A 280 -7.11 -19.10 -16.29
CA CYS A 280 -5.78 -18.49 -16.27
C CYS A 280 -5.03 -18.63 -17.61
N SER A 281 -4.10 -17.72 -17.91
CA SER A 281 -3.03 -18.00 -18.86
C SER A 281 -1.94 -18.81 -18.15
N TYR A 282 -1.89 -20.11 -18.43
CA TYR A 282 -0.90 -21.04 -17.88
C TYR A 282 -0.33 -21.92 -19.01
N ARG A 283 0.90 -22.42 -18.86
CA ARG A 283 1.62 -23.25 -19.89
C ARG A 283 1.77 -22.61 -21.28
N HIS A 284 1.71 -21.28 -21.38
CA HIS A 284 2.15 -20.58 -22.58
C HIS A 284 3.68 -20.47 -22.54
N GLU A 285 4.34 -20.85 -23.64
CA GLU A 285 5.78 -20.73 -23.84
C GLU A 285 6.08 -19.50 -24.70
N VAL A 286 7.19 -18.84 -24.42
CA VAL A 286 7.70 -17.70 -25.20
C VAL A 286 8.39 -18.23 -26.45
N ASN A 287 8.39 -17.43 -27.53
CA ASN A 287 9.07 -17.79 -28.77
C ASN A 287 10.54 -18.19 -28.52
N PHE A 288 10.91 -19.42 -28.89
CA PHE A 288 12.23 -19.99 -28.65
C PHE A 288 13.39 -19.16 -29.24
N GLU A 289 13.21 -18.56 -30.41
CA GLU A 289 14.22 -17.71 -31.04
C GLU A 289 14.49 -16.45 -30.21
N PHE A 290 13.44 -15.82 -29.66
CA PHE A 290 13.58 -14.70 -28.73
C PHE A 290 14.28 -15.13 -27.44
N VAL A 291 13.90 -16.26 -26.83
CA VAL A 291 14.57 -16.79 -25.64
C VAL A 291 16.06 -17.01 -25.91
N MET A 292 16.42 -17.59 -27.06
CA MET A 292 17.83 -17.80 -27.45
C MET A 292 18.58 -16.49 -27.69
N LYS A 293 17.94 -15.46 -28.28
CA LYS A 293 18.53 -14.11 -28.41
C LYS A 293 18.82 -13.49 -27.03
N ILE A 294 17.87 -13.56 -26.10
CA ILE A 294 18.03 -13.07 -24.72
C ILE A 294 19.10 -13.85 -23.96
N LYS A 295 19.15 -15.18 -24.09
CA LYS A 295 20.23 -15.99 -23.48
C LYS A 295 21.61 -15.62 -24.02
N LYS A 296 21.72 -15.38 -25.33
CA LYS A 296 22.97 -14.88 -25.93
C LYS A 296 23.33 -13.48 -25.42
N LEU A 297 22.35 -12.59 -25.25
CA LEU A 297 22.52 -11.24 -24.74
C LEU A 297 22.96 -11.19 -23.27
N THR A 298 22.45 -12.10 -22.44
CA THR A 298 22.73 -12.16 -20.99
C THR A 298 23.97 -13.00 -20.64
N LYS A 299 24.39 -13.93 -21.49
CA LYS A 299 25.57 -14.79 -21.27
C LYS A 299 26.86 -14.05 -20.84
N PRO A 300 27.22 -12.87 -21.38
CA PRO A 300 28.43 -12.18 -20.94
C PRO A 300 28.39 -11.74 -19.46
N LEU A 301 27.22 -11.71 -18.82
CA LEU A 301 27.10 -11.40 -17.39
C LEU A 301 27.62 -12.52 -16.49
N ASP A 302 27.87 -13.72 -17.03
CA ASP A 302 28.58 -14.79 -16.32
C ASP A 302 30.08 -14.45 -16.12
N ASP A 303 30.64 -13.54 -16.93
CA ASP A 303 32.03 -13.10 -16.81
C ASP A 303 32.22 -12.20 -15.57
N PRO A 304 33.37 -12.23 -14.87
CA PRO A 304 33.62 -11.37 -13.71
C PRO A 304 33.70 -9.86 -14.00
N ALA A 305 33.84 -9.48 -15.27
CA ALA A 305 34.00 -8.10 -15.73
C ALA A 305 33.33 -7.90 -17.12
N PRO A 306 32.00 -7.94 -17.20
CA PRO A 306 31.27 -7.82 -18.46
C PRO A 306 31.46 -6.42 -19.09
N ASN A 307 31.51 -6.35 -20.42
CA ASN A 307 31.52 -5.07 -21.12
C ASN A 307 30.10 -4.48 -21.22
N ILE A 308 29.64 -3.90 -20.10
CA ILE A 308 28.31 -3.31 -19.95
C ILE A 308 27.98 -2.31 -21.08
N ILE A 309 28.94 -1.49 -21.53
CA ILE A 309 28.73 -0.51 -22.61
C ILE A 309 28.34 -1.19 -23.93
N THR A 310 29.00 -2.30 -24.27
CA THR A 310 28.66 -3.09 -25.46
C THR A 310 27.30 -3.77 -25.28
N MET A 311 27.03 -4.33 -24.10
CA MET A 311 25.75 -4.98 -23.82
C MET A 311 24.57 -4.01 -23.90
N VAL A 312 24.69 -2.79 -23.36
CA VAL A 312 23.66 -1.76 -23.48
C VAL A 312 23.42 -1.36 -24.93
N LYS A 313 24.45 -1.34 -25.79
CA LYS A 313 24.28 -1.11 -27.24
C LYS A 313 23.52 -2.26 -27.90
N ASP A 314 23.85 -3.50 -27.56
CA ASP A 314 23.17 -4.70 -28.09
C ASP A 314 21.71 -4.79 -27.61
N VAL A 315 21.43 -4.45 -26.35
CA VAL A 315 20.07 -4.30 -25.77
C VAL A 315 19.28 -3.26 -26.57
N ASN A 316 19.82 -2.06 -26.76
CA ASN A 316 19.13 -0.98 -27.47
C ASN A 316 18.90 -1.32 -28.96
N LYS A 317 19.84 -2.02 -29.60
CA LYS A 317 19.64 -2.57 -30.94
C LYS A 317 18.50 -3.61 -30.96
N MET A 318 18.48 -4.53 -30.00
CA MET A 318 17.44 -5.55 -29.90
C MET A 318 16.06 -4.93 -29.64
N LEU A 319 15.96 -3.83 -28.88
CA LEU A 319 14.69 -3.09 -28.72
C LEU A 319 14.12 -2.57 -30.04
N CYS A 320 14.94 -2.29 -31.05
CA CYS A 320 14.47 -1.88 -32.38
C CYS A 320 13.88 -3.04 -33.20
N ASP A 321 14.14 -4.30 -32.83
CA ASP A 321 13.63 -5.49 -33.53
C ASP A 321 12.21 -5.89 -33.06
N TYR A 322 11.65 -5.25 -32.02
CA TYR A 322 10.37 -5.62 -31.40
C TYR A 322 9.42 -4.43 -31.25
N GLU A 323 8.15 -4.65 -31.59
CA GLU A 323 7.11 -3.62 -31.46
C GLU A 323 6.94 -3.13 -30.00
N PRO A 324 6.85 -1.81 -29.77
CA PRO A 324 6.62 -1.26 -28.43
C PRO A 324 5.43 -1.90 -27.73
N PHE A 325 5.55 -2.04 -26.41
CA PHE A 325 4.52 -2.61 -25.53
C PHE A 325 4.21 -4.11 -25.71
N THR A 326 4.84 -4.83 -26.64
CA THR A 326 4.86 -6.31 -26.67
C THR A 326 5.53 -6.89 -25.42
N PHE A 327 5.32 -8.17 -25.13
CA PHE A 327 5.99 -8.83 -24.00
C PHE A 327 7.51 -8.83 -24.19
N GLU A 328 7.95 -9.12 -25.41
CA GLU A 328 9.35 -9.21 -25.82
C GLU A 328 10.07 -7.87 -25.59
N TYR A 329 9.51 -6.77 -26.12
CA TYR A 329 10.02 -5.41 -25.89
C TYR A 329 10.12 -5.09 -24.39
N ARG A 330 9.07 -5.42 -23.62
CA ARG A 330 9.04 -5.17 -22.17
C ARG A 330 10.06 -6.01 -21.40
N PHE A 331 10.27 -7.26 -21.80
CA PHE A 331 11.24 -8.13 -21.17
C PHE A 331 12.68 -7.67 -21.48
N ILE A 332 12.97 -7.23 -22.72
CA ILE A 332 14.25 -6.58 -23.04
C ILE A 332 14.47 -5.35 -22.16
N ARG A 333 13.44 -4.53 -21.93
CA ARG A 333 13.52 -3.39 -20.98
C ARG A 333 13.80 -3.81 -19.53
N CYS A 334 13.41 -5.00 -19.10
CA CYS A 334 13.77 -5.52 -17.77
C CYS A 334 15.24 -5.93 -17.72
N ILE A 335 15.72 -6.62 -18.75
CA ILE A 335 17.14 -6.97 -18.91
C ILE A 335 17.99 -5.70 -18.99
N GLN A 336 17.52 -4.63 -19.64
CA GLN A 336 18.18 -3.33 -19.64
C GLN A 336 18.36 -2.77 -18.23
N ASN A 337 17.29 -2.68 -17.45
CA ASN A 337 17.35 -2.18 -16.07
C ASN A 337 18.27 -3.05 -15.20
N ILE A 338 18.28 -4.38 -15.37
CA ILE A 338 19.22 -5.25 -14.65
C ILE A 338 20.68 -4.99 -15.06
N ILE A 339 20.95 -4.77 -16.35
CA ILE A 339 22.31 -4.46 -16.84
C ILE A 339 22.80 -3.10 -16.34
N GLU A 340 21.92 -2.09 -16.33
CA GLU A 340 22.27 -0.70 -16.02
C GLU A 340 22.26 -0.37 -14.51
N ASP A 341 21.29 -0.89 -13.73
CA ASP A 341 21.06 -0.50 -12.34
C ASP A 341 21.52 -1.51 -11.28
N PHE A 342 21.68 -2.80 -11.60
CA PHE A 342 22.00 -3.82 -10.59
C PHE A 342 23.51 -3.93 -10.33
N PRO A 343 23.94 -4.28 -9.10
CA PRO A 343 25.33 -4.61 -8.83
C PRO A 343 25.78 -5.83 -9.63
N SER A 344 27.07 -5.94 -9.97
CA SER A 344 27.57 -7.07 -10.77
C SER A 344 27.46 -8.42 -10.05
N VAL A 345 27.60 -8.42 -8.72
CA VAL A 345 27.51 -9.59 -7.84
C VAL A 345 26.48 -9.30 -6.75
N ALA A 346 25.77 -10.33 -6.28
CA ALA A 346 24.78 -10.21 -5.21
C ALA A 346 25.41 -9.63 -3.92
N MET A 347 24.69 -8.71 -3.27
CA MET A 347 25.10 -8.15 -1.99
C MET A 347 25.03 -9.22 -0.88
N LYS A 348 25.95 -9.14 0.09
CA LYS A 348 25.98 -10.06 1.24
C LYS A 348 24.95 -9.73 2.32
N GLU A 349 24.48 -8.49 2.35
CA GLU A 349 23.53 -7.99 3.33
C GLU A 349 22.11 -8.25 2.85
N SER A 350 21.23 -8.62 3.77
CA SER A 350 19.79 -8.72 3.54
C SER A 350 19.20 -7.33 3.31
N LEU A 351 18.70 -7.07 2.10
CA LEU A 351 18.04 -5.80 1.79
C LEU A 351 16.72 -5.67 2.57
N GLY A 352 16.41 -4.45 3.02
CA GLY A 352 15.14 -4.16 3.68
C GLY A 352 13.96 -4.24 2.71
N GLU A 353 12.73 -4.22 3.25
CA GLU A 353 11.50 -4.27 2.45
C GLU A 353 11.45 -3.16 1.37
N HIS A 354 11.84 -1.93 1.73
CA HIS A 354 11.89 -0.82 0.79
C HIS A 354 12.97 -0.97 -0.29
N ASP A 355 14.10 -1.58 0.04
CA ASP A 355 15.20 -1.83 -0.87
C ASP A 355 14.84 -2.93 -1.87
N VAL A 356 14.22 -4.03 -1.39
CA VAL A 356 13.66 -5.08 -2.25
C VAL A 356 12.60 -4.50 -3.21
N ILE A 357 11.74 -3.60 -2.74
CA ILE A 357 10.76 -2.90 -3.59
C ILE A 357 11.47 -2.07 -4.67
N SER A 358 12.36 -1.16 -4.26
CA SER A 358 12.90 -0.11 -5.13
C SER A 358 14.05 -0.57 -6.04
N LEU A 359 14.92 -1.45 -5.55
CA LEU A 359 16.12 -1.91 -6.24
C LEU A 359 15.93 -3.23 -7.01
N VAL A 360 14.83 -3.95 -6.79
CA VAL A 360 14.58 -5.25 -7.47
C VAL A 360 13.18 -5.35 -8.06
N ILE A 361 12.13 -5.33 -7.23
CA ILE A 361 10.77 -5.66 -7.68
C ILE A 361 10.26 -4.63 -8.68
N ASP A 362 10.41 -3.34 -8.38
CA ASP A 362 9.90 -2.28 -9.25
C ASP A 362 10.66 -2.21 -10.58
N LEU A 363 11.98 -2.35 -10.57
CA LEU A 363 12.81 -2.34 -11.78
C LEU A 363 12.45 -3.46 -12.77
N ILE A 364 11.98 -4.62 -12.28
CA ILE A 364 11.58 -5.76 -13.12
C ILE A 364 10.08 -5.76 -13.42
N LEU A 365 9.20 -5.53 -12.44
CA LEU A 365 7.75 -5.61 -12.67
C LEU A 365 7.19 -4.36 -13.38
N ARG A 366 7.76 -3.16 -13.17
CA ARG A 366 7.20 -1.93 -13.75
C ARG A 366 7.24 -1.95 -15.28
N PRO A 367 8.33 -2.35 -15.99
CA PRO A 367 8.35 -2.44 -17.44
C PRO A 367 7.41 -3.51 -18.00
N LEU A 368 7.28 -4.66 -17.33
CA LEU A 368 6.36 -5.73 -17.74
C LEU A 368 4.90 -5.31 -17.62
N LEU A 369 4.52 -4.67 -16.51
CA LEU A 369 3.12 -4.52 -16.13
C LEU A 369 2.52 -3.14 -16.43
N SER A 370 3.34 -2.08 -16.55
CA SER A 370 2.85 -0.71 -16.78
C SER A 370 2.80 -0.32 -18.25
N SER A 371 1.74 0.36 -18.67
CA SER A 371 1.55 0.95 -20.00
C SER A 371 1.13 2.42 -19.90
N ASN A 372 0.65 2.99 -21.00
CA ASN A 372 -0.13 4.23 -21.04
C ASN A 372 -1.55 4.09 -20.43
N THR A 373 -2.10 2.88 -20.37
CA THR A 373 -3.47 2.56 -19.91
C THR A 373 -3.55 1.89 -18.53
N GLN A 374 -2.42 1.47 -17.95
CA GLN A 374 -2.36 0.95 -16.58
C GLN A 374 -0.97 1.20 -15.96
N ARG A 375 -0.88 1.35 -14.64
CA ARG A 375 0.38 1.66 -13.96
C ARG A 375 0.52 0.89 -12.65
N LEU A 376 1.66 0.19 -12.50
CA LEU A 376 2.12 -0.34 -11.22
C LEU A 376 2.64 0.82 -10.35
N ARG A 377 2.17 0.90 -9.11
CA ARG A 377 2.42 2.01 -8.18
C ARG A 377 2.56 1.47 -6.76
N TRP A 378 3.16 2.28 -5.88
CA TRP A 378 3.41 1.96 -4.47
C TRP A 378 2.67 2.94 -3.51
N PRO A 379 1.33 3.09 -3.66
CA PRO A 379 0.54 4.18 -3.10
C PRO A 379 1.02 5.60 -3.40
N GLU A 380 1.00 6.55 -2.46
CA GLU A 380 0.83 6.42 -1.00
C GLU A 380 -0.58 6.04 -0.50
N THR A 381 -1.64 6.40 -1.23
CA THR A 381 -3.05 6.40 -0.79
C THR A 381 -3.79 5.06 -0.99
N ASN A 382 -5.04 4.95 -0.51
CA ASN A 382 -5.84 3.74 -0.73
C ASN A 382 -6.33 3.59 -2.19
N ALA A 383 -6.61 2.34 -2.59
CA ALA A 383 -7.41 2.00 -3.76
C ALA A 383 -8.81 2.67 -3.67
N LYS A 384 -9.37 3.13 -4.79
CA LYS A 384 -10.67 3.83 -4.82
C LYS A 384 -11.82 2.93 -4.36
N GLU A 385 -11.73 1.64 -4.67
CA GLU A 385 -12.65 0.56 -4.35
C GLU A 385 -12.76 0.33 -2.83
N ARG A 386 -11.73 0.71 -2.07
CA ARG A 386 -11.66 0.54 -0.61
C ARG A 386 -12.25 1.69 0.20
N VAL A 387 -12.73 2.77 -0.43
CA VAL A 387 -13.24 3.98 0.26
C VAL A 387 -14.50 3.71 1.12
N CYS A 388 -15.24 2.62 0.86
CA CYS A 388 -16.60 2.46 1.39
C CYS A 388 -16.85 1.33 2.42
N ARG A 389 -15.90 0.43 2.73
CA ARG A 389 -16.19 -0.77 3.58
C ARG A 389 -15.65 -0.79 5.01
N THR A 390 -14.54 -0.11 5.35
CA THR A 390 -14.03 -0.09 6.75
C THR A 390 -13.44 1.26 7.15
N LYS A 391 -13.54 1.62 8.44
CA LYS A 391 -12.97 2.87 9.00
C LYS A 391 -11.44 2.84 9.14
N ARG A 392 -10.76 1.72 8.83
CA ARG A 392 -9.31 1.57 8.96
C ARG A 392 -8.63 1.65 7.59
N LEU A 393 -7.52 2.38 7.53
CA LEU A 393 -6.66 2.50 6.36
C LEU A 393 -5.81 1.21 6.21
N ALA A 394 -6.41 0.15 5.69
CA ALA A 394 -5.64 -1.00 5.18
C ALA A 394 -5.30 -0.74 3.71
N ARG A 395 -4.01 -0.47 3.44
CA ARG A 395 -3.44 -0.18 2.12
C ARG A 395 -2.47 -1.29 1.72
N PRO A 396 -2.51 -1.85 0.50
CA PRO A 396 -1.49 -2.78 0.03
C PRO A 396 -0.22 -1.99 -0.33
N ASP A 397 0.95 -2.61 -0.25
CA ASP A 397 2.20 -1.97 -0.66
C ASP A 397 2.18 -1.52 -2.12
N SER A 398 1.65 -2.37 -3.02
CA SER A 398 1.55 -2.10 -4.47
C SER A 398 0.14 -2.25 -5.04
N ILE A 399 -0.16 -1.44 -6.06
CA ILE A 399 -1.39 -1.53 -6.87
C ILE A 399 -1.07 -1.36 -8.35
N LEU A 400 -1.61 -2.25 -9.20
CA LEU A 400 -1.72 -2.05 -10.65
C LEU A 400 -3.11 -1.48 -10.96
N SER A 401 -3.21 -0.18 -11.20
CA SER A 401 -4.48 0.48 -11.55
C SER A 401 -4.56 0.77 -13.05
N LYS A 402 -5.75 0.63 -13.63
CA LYS A 402 -6.06 1.25 -14.93
C LYS A 402 -5.98 2.78 -14.85
N ILE A 403 -5.73 3.42 -15.99
CA ILE A 403 -5.73 4.87 -16.19
C ILE A 403 -6.84 5.19 -17.17
N ASP A 404 -7.96 5.74 -16.68
CA ASP A 404 -9.09 6.17 -17.48
C ASP A 404 -9.29 7.68 -17.28
N SER A 405 -9.44 8.43 -18.38
CA SER A 405 -9.64 9.90 -18.36
C SER A 405 -8.64 10.67 -17.47
N LEU A 406 -7.35 10.33 -17.57
CA LEU A 406 -6.24 10.89 -16.78
C LEU A 406 -6.33 10.65 -15.26
N ALA A 407 -7.17 9.72 -14.80
CA ALA A 407 -7.29 9.32 -13.40
C ALA A 407 -7.09 7.81 -13.23
N PHE A 408 -6.61 7.39 -12.06
CA PHE A 408 -6.61 5.97 -11.72
C PHE A 408 -8.05 5.48 -11.52
N SER A 409 -8.40 4.36 -12.15
CA SER A 409 -9.70 3.69 -12.03
C SER A 409 -9.49 2.31 -11.40
N ASN A 410 -10.10 1.26 -11.96
CA ASN A 410 -10.15 -0.07 -11.38
C ASN A 410 -8.75 -0.70 -11.26
N SER A 411 -8.52 -1.30 -10.11
CA SER A 411 -7.34 -2.06 -9.73
C SER A 411 -7.42 -3.48 -10.30
N ARG A 412 -6.36 -3.93 -10.96
CA ARG A 412 -6.27 -5.28 -11.58
C ARG A 412 -5.36 -6.23 -10.82
N MET A 413 -4.43 -5.67 -10.05
CA MET A 413 -3.49 -6.44 -9.23
C MET A 413 -3.12 -5.69 -7.96
N PHE A 414 -2.91 -6.43 -6.87
CA PHE A 414 -2.36 -5.93 -5.60
C PHE A 414 -1.04 -6.65 -5.26
N GLY A 415 -0.18 -5.98 -4.49
CA GLY A 415 1.05 -6.56 -3.97
C GLY A 415 1.31 -6.19 -2.52
N GLU A 416 1.84 -7.13 -1.74
CA GLU A 416 2.48 -6.88 -0.44
C GLU A 416 3.90 -7.46 -0.54
N VAL A 417 4.88 -6.78 0.06
CA VAL A 417 6.29 -7.18 0.01
C VAL A 417 6.82 -7.28 1.43
N LYS A 418 7.65 -8.28 1.71
CA LYS A 418 8.30 -8.46 3.01
C LYS A 418 9.77 -8.80 2.82
N GLY A 419 10.62 -8.36 3.75
CA GLY A 419 12.05 -8.72 3.76
C GLY A 419 12.29 -10.21 4.01
N TRP A 420 13.53 -10.68 3.84
CA TRP A 420 13.90 -12.09 4.04
C TRP A 420 13.62 -12.61 5.45
N ASP A 421 13.83 -11.79 6.48
CA ASP A 421 13.67 -12.17 7.89
C ASP A 421 12.25 -11.93 8.44
N ALA A 422 11.26 -11.71 7.56
CA ALA A 422 9.89 -11.53 7.97
C ALA A 422 9.32 -12.82 8.58
N SER A 423 8.67 -12.71 9.73
CA SER A 423 8.10 -13.88 10.38
C SER A 423 6.85 -14.38 9.64
N ASP A 424 6.78 -15.69 9.42
CA ASP A 424 5.61 -16.51 9.07
C ASP A 424 4.23 -15.86 9.28
N ASN A 425 3.94 -15.41 10.51
CA ASN A 425 2.66 -14.82 10.90
C ASN A 425 2.36 -13.48 10.19
N LEU A 426 3.36 -12.61 9.99
CA LEU A 426 3.19 -11.36 9.24
C LEU A 426 2.89 -11.65 7.77
N CYS A 427 3.68 -12.53 7.14
CA CYS A 427 3.45 -12.97 5.78
C CYS A 427 2.08 -13.65 5.58
N ALA A 428 1.59 -14.40 6.57
CA ALA A 428 0.25 -14.98 6.53
C ALA A 428 -0.86 -13.91 6.66
N ILE A 429 -0.68 -12.90 7.52
CA ILE A 429 -1.57 -11.74 7.64
C ILE A 429 -1.63 -10.95 6.33
N ASP A 430 -0.48 -10.69 5.70
CA ASP A 430 -0.40 -9.89 4.48
C ASP A 430 -0.93 -10.64 3.25
N LEU A 431 -0.72 -11.97 3.17
CA LEU A 431 -1.41 -12.81 2.18
C LEU A 431 -2.94 -12.78 2.37
N MET A 432 -3.44 -12.80 3.61
CA MET A 432 -4.88 -12.65 3.88
C MET A 432 -5.37 -11.25 3.45
N ARG A 433 -4.62 -10.19 3.77
CA ARG A 433 -4.93 -8.82 3.34
C ARG A 433 -5.05 -8.73 1.81
N LEU A 434 -4.11 -9.30 1.05
CA LEU A 434 -4.16 -9.39 -0.41
C LEU A 434 -5.43 -10.05 -0.93
N VAL A 435 -5.77 -11.22 -0.39
CA VAL A 435 -7.00 -11.93 -0.75
C VAL A 435 -8.24 -11.08 -0.45
N LYS A 436 -8.26 -10.37 0.68
CA LYS A 436 -9.33 -9.41 1.03
C LYS A 436 -9.40 -8.24 0.04
N PHE A 437 -8.28 -7.65 -0.38
CA PHE A 437 -8.26 -6.58 -1.38
C PHE A 437 -8.82 -7.04 -2.73
N ALA A 438 -8.39 -8.21 -3.17
CA ALA A 438 -8.81 -8.80 -4.44
C ALA A 438 -10.31 -9.15 -4.43
N LYS A 439 -10.78 -9.80 -3.36
CA LYS A 439 -12.20 -10.10 -3.14
C LYS A 439 -13.06 -8.84 -3.11
N ASP A 440 -12.71 -7.83 -2.31
CA ASP A 440 -13.48 -6.58 -2.24
C ASP A 440 -13.54 -5.87 -3.61
N THR A 441 -12.49 -6.00 -4.42
CA THR A 441 -12.45 -5.45 -5.79
C THR A 441 -13.39 -6.22 -6.72
N ILE A 442 -13.41 -7.55 -6.69
CA ILE A 442 -14.41 -8.37 -7.40
C ILE A 442 -15.82 -7.95 -7.00
N ASP A 443 -16.10 -7.84 -5.70
CA ASP A 443 -17.41 -7.46 -5.18
C ASP A 443 -17.86 -6.04 -5.59
N THR A 444 -16.91 -5.12 -5.73
CA THR A 444 -17.20 -3.70 -6.01
C THR A 444 -17.23 -3.37 -7.50
N THR A 445 -16.34 -3.99 -8.29
CA THR A 445 -16.16 -3.68 -9.72
C THR A 445 -16.64 -4.78 -10.67
N ARG A 446 -17.14 -5.90 -10.14
CA ARG A 446 -17.64 -7.07 -10.89
C ARG A 446 -16.63 -7.63 -11.91
N VAL A 447 -15.33 -7.53 -11.64
CA VAL A 447 -14.28 -8.16 -12.48
C VAL A 447 -14.26 -9.68 -12.23
N ASP A 448 -13.96 -10.47 -13.26
CA ASP A 448 -13.96 -11.93 -13.18
C ASP A 448 -12.82 -12.51 -12.32
N LYS A 449 -11.68 -11.82 -12.31
CA LYS A 449 -10.53 -12.12 -11.46
C LYS A 449 -9.73 -10.87 -11.12
N VAL A 450 -9.01 -10.95 -10.00
CA VAL A 450 -7.98 -9.99 -9.61
C VAL A 450 -6.72 -10.78 -9.26
N MET A 451 -5.60 -10.39 -9.85
CA MET A 451 -4.31 -11.01 -9.54
C MET A 451 -3.77 -10.43 -8.23
N VAL A 452 -3.01 -11.21 -7.46
CA VAL A 452 -2.21 -10.71 -6.35
C VAL A 452 -0.82 -11.30 -6.41
N PHE A 453 0.19 -10.53 -6.00
CA PHE A 453 1.53 -11.06 -5.76
C PHE A 453 1.92 -10.86 -4.30
N HIS A 454 2.59 -11.85 -3.73
CA HIS A 454 3.20 -11.77 -2.41
C HIS A 454 4.68 -12.04 -2.56
N ALA A 455 5.51 -11.06 -2.15
CA ALA A 455 6.96 -11.15 -2.22
C ALA A 455 7.56 -11.35 -0.84
N ILE A 456 8.42 -12.34 -0.69
CA ILE A 456 9.22 -12.58 0.53
C ILE A 456 10.68 -12.59 0.07
N GLY A 457 11.42 -11.53 0.42
CA GLY A 457 12.65 -11.17 -0.29
C GLY A 457 12.38 -11.06 -1.80
N THR A 458 13.25 -11.67 -2.61
CA THR A 458 13.09 -11.72 -4.07
C THR A 458 12.22 -12.88 -4.60
N SER A 459 11.63 -13.69 -3.72
CA SER A 459 10.70 -14.77 -4.11
C SER A 459 9.27 -14.22 -4.21
N LEU A 460 8.77 -14.06 -5.43
CA LEU A 460 7.43 -13.58 -5.72
C LEU A 460 6.50 -14.75 -6.08
N THR A 461 5.38 -14.86 -5.36
CA THR A 461 4.33 -15.82 -5.69
C THR A 461 3.08 -15.11 -6.16
N PHE A 462 2.61 -15.45 -7.36
CA PHE A 462 1.44 -14.87 -8.01
C PHE A 462 0.23 -15.78 -7.84
N TYR A 463 -0.91 -15.19 -7.45
CA TYR A 463 -2.19 -15.87 -7.30
C TYR A 463 -3.25 -15.14 -8.14
N ASN A 464 -4.22 -15.88 -8.66
CA ASN A 464 -5.49 -15.33 -9.11
C ASN A 464 -6.55 -15.53 -8.03
N VAL A 465 -7.23 -14.45 -7.66
CA VAL A 465 -8.45 -14.48 -6.87
C VAL A 465 -9.63 -14.31 -7.81
N LEU A 466 -10.61 -15.20 -7.75
CA LEU A 466 -11.77 -15.20 -8.65
C LEU A 466 -13.02 -15.76 -7.95
N LEU A 467 -14.19 -15.25 -8.29
CA LEU A 467 -15.47 -15.86 -7.88
C LEU A 467 -15.74 -17.05 -8.82
N TYR A 468 -15.56 -18.28 -8.32
CA TYR A 468 -15.61 -19.48 -9.17
C TYR A 468 -16.97 -20.18 -9.11
N ASP A 469 -17.60 -20.20 -7.94
CA ASP A 469 -18.81 -20.99 -7.66
C ASP A 469 -19.64 -20.36 -6.53
N GLU A 470 -20.78 -20.95 -6.19
CA GLU A 470 -21.73 -20.40 -5.21
C GLU A 470 -21.10 -20.24 -3.81
N GLY A 471 -20.80 -18.99 -3.43
CA GLY A 471 -20.10 -18.66 -2.20
C GLY A 471 -18.67 -19.17 -2.12
N VAL A 472 -18.03 -19.47 -3.26
CA VAL A 472 -16.64 -19.94 -3.36
C VAL A 472 -15.80 -18.96 -4.18
N TYR A 473 -15.03 -18.13 -3.50
CA TYR A 473 -13.91 -17.42 -4.10
C TYR A 473 -12.70 -18.33 -4.06
N VAL A 474 -12.00 -18.51 -5.18
CA VAL A 474 -10.78 -19.33 -5.22
C VAL A 474 -9.56 -18.43 -5.30
N VAL A 475 -8.54 -18.75 -4.50
CA VAL A 475 -7.21 -18.15 -4.54
C VAL A 475 -6.26 -19.20 -5.12
N ALA A 476 -6.07 -19.19 -6.44
CA ALA A 476 -5.27 -20.19 -7.15
C ALA A 476 -3.85 -19.69 -7.40
N GLU A 477 -2.84 -20.43 -6.95
CA GLU A 477 -1.43 -20.13 -7.26
C GLU A 477 -1.15 -20.33 -8.76
N ILE A 478 -0.61 -19.32 -9.43
CA ILE A 478 -0.29 -19.37 -10.87
C ILE A 478 1.16 -19.79 -11.05
N ASN A 479 2.09 -19.02 -10.47
CA ASN A 479 3.52 -19.16 -10.64
C ASN A 479 4.28 -18.55 -9.45
N LYS A 480 5.36 -19.22 -9.04
CA LYS A 480 6.41 -18.67 -8.17
C LYS A 480 7.64 -18.36 -9.01
N ILE A 481 8.16 -17.14 -8.91
CA ILE A 481 9.39 -16.68 -9.56
C ILE A 481 10.39 -16.16 -8.52
N CYS A 482 11.67 -16.33 -8.79
CA CYS A 482 12.75 -15.68 -8.03
C CYS A 482 13.37 -14.58 -8.89
N LEU A 483 13.36 -13.35 -8.39
CA LEU A 483 14.01 -12.22 -9.06
C LEU A 483 15.51 -12.19 -8.75
N PRO A 484 16.36 -11.79 -9.72
CA PRO A 484 17.79 -11.59 -9.48
C PRO A 484 18.03 -10.45 -8.48
N THR A 485 19.20 -10.44 -7.85
CA THR A 485 19.73 -9.33 -7.03
C THR A 485 20.98 -8.68 -7.64
N SER A 486 21.48 -9.24 -8.74
CA SER A 486 22.69 -8.80 -9.44
C SER A 486 22.68 -9.15 -10.91
N GLN A 487 23.58 -8.53 -11.67
CA GLN A 487 23.76 -8.76 -13.12
C GLN A 487 24.05 -10.25 -13.42
N GLN A 488 24.92 -10.89 -12.64
CA GLN A 488 25.24 -12.33 -12.75
C GLN A 488 24.02 -13.27 -12.59
N GLU A 489 22.92 -12.79 -12.00
CA GLU A 489 21.71 -13.58 -11.82
C GLU A 489 20.67 -13.37 -12.94
N ALA A 490 20.91 -12.44 -13.88
CA ALA A 490 20.00 -12.17 -14.99
C ALA A 490 19.65 -13.43 -15.81
N PRO A 491 20.59 -14.37 -16.13
CA PRO A 491 20.24 -15.61 -16.82
C PRO A 491 19.19 -16.46 -16.09
N LYS A 492 19.20 -16.46 -14.75
CA LYS A 492 18.18 -17.18 -13.93
C LYS A 492 16.77 -16.60 -14.10
N LEU A 493 16.65 -15.33 -14.46
CA LEU A 493 15.36 -14.71 -14.81
C LEU A 493 14.89 -15.14 -16.20
N VAL A 494 15.82 -15.32 -17.15
CA VAL A 494 15.53 -15.81 -18.51
C VAL A 494 15.03 -17.26 -18.48
N ASP A 495 15.56 -18.10 -17.59
CA ASP A 495 15.05 -19.46 -17.37
C ASP A 495 13.63 -19.51 -16.74
N GLN A 496 13.11 -18.36 -16.31
CA GLN A 496 11.76 -18.20 -15.76
C GLN A 496 10.85 -17.36 -16.66
N ILE A 497 11.29 -17.05 -17.89
CA ILE A 497 10.60 -16.12 -18.79
C ILE A 497 9.16 -16.55 -19.13
N ASP A 498 8.91 -17.85 -19.29
CA ASP A 498 7.57 -18.38 -19.54
C ASP A 498 6.62 -18.11 -18.37
N LYS A 499 7.11 -18.16 -17.12
CA LYS A 499 6.29 -17.84 -15.94
C LYS A 499 5.84 -16.38 -15.97
N LEU A 500 6.75 -15.47 -16.33
CA LEU A 500 6.48 -14.04 -16.50
C LEU A 500 5.56 -13.76 -17.69
N TYR A 501 5.70 -14.51 -18.79
CA TYR A 501 4.82 -14.41 -19.94
C TYR A 501 3.40 -14.85 -19.61
N ASN A 502 3.24 -15.96 -18.89
CA ASN A 502 1.94 -16.41 -18.39
C ASN A 502 1.29 -15.35 -17.48
N ILE A 503 2.04 -14.73 -16.55
CA ILE A 503 1.57 -13.60 -15.72
C ILE A 503 1.12 -12.41 -16.59
N TYR A 504 1.93 -12.01 -17.56
CA TYR A 504 1.64 -10.91 -18.48
C TYR A 504 0.36 -11.16 -19.30
N LEU A 505 0.24 -12.34 -19.91
CA LEU A 505 -0.93 -12.74 -20.69
C LEU A 505 -2.18 -12.85 -19.83
N ASP A 506 -2.06 -13.35 -18.59
CA ASP A 506 -3.19 -13.47 -17.67
C ASP A 506 -3.76 -12.11 -17.29
N LEU A 507 -2.87 -11.15 -17.00
CA LEU A 507 -3.24 -9.75 -16.75
C LEU A 507 -3.84 -9.04 -17.97
N GLN A 508 -3.71 -9.55 -19.20
CA GLN A 508 -4.49 -9.01 -20.32
C GLN A 508 -5.93 -9.53 -20.32
N LYS A 509 -6.14 -10.79 -19.93
CA LYS A 509 -7.43 -11.51 -19.98
C LYS A 509 -8.30 -11.31 -18.73
N THR A 510 -8.46 -10.09 -18.22
CA THR A 510 -9.48 -9.78 -17.18
C THR A 510 -10.78 -9.37 -17.86
N GLY A 511 -11.86 -10.10 -17.58
CA GLY A 511 -13.21 -9.79 -18.02
C GLY A 511 -14.08 -9.17 -16.92
N THR A 512 -15.38 -9.18 -17.16
CA THR A 512 -16.44 -8.78 -16.23
C THR A 512 -17.30 -10.00 -15.96
N LEU A 513 -17.76 -10.17 -14.72
CA LEU A 513 -18.71 -11.22 -14.35
C LEU A 513 -20.09 -10.93 -14.96
N ASP A 514 -20.75 -12.01 -15.35
CA ASP A 514 -22.18 -12.00 -15.60
C ASP A 514 -22.95 -11.58 -14.32
N THR A 515 -24.05 -10.84 -14.48
CA THR A 515 -24.78 -10.28 -13.33
C THR A 515 -25.56 -11.35 -12.59
N ASP A 516 -26.23 -12.28 -13.30
CA ASP A 516 -27.00 -13.35 -12.67
C ASP A 516 -26.08 -14.35 -11.94
N PHE A 517 -24.91 -14.63 -12.52
CA PHE A 517 -23.84 -15.37 -11.84
C PHE A 517 -23.32 -14.64 -10.61
N PHE A 518 -23.00 -13.34 -10.73
CA PHE A 518 -22.47 -12.56 -9.60
C PHE A 518 -23.47 -12.50 -8.45
N ASP A 519 -24.72 -12.12 -8.70
CA ASP A 519 -25.73 -11.94 -7.65
C ASP A 519 -26.09 -13.27 -6.96
N ARG A 520 -26.03 -14.41 -7.67
CA ARG A 520 -26.19 -15.76 -7.08
C ARG A 520 -24.97 -16.19 -6.26
N CYS A 521 -23.77 -15.99 -6.78
CA CYS A 521 -22.55 -16.61 -6.24
C CYS A 521 -21.81 -15.73 -5.20
N THR A 522 -21.97 -14.41 -5.24
CA THR A 522 -21.29 -13.48 -4.35
C THR A 522 -21.66 -13.71 -2.89
N ARG A 523 -20.73 -13.44 -1.96
CA ARG A 523 -20.96 -13.47 -0.50
C ARG A 523 -20.14 -12.36 0.13
N GLU A 524 -20.70 -11.65 1.11
CA GLU A 524 -19.99 -10.52 1.73
C GLU A 524 -18.70 -10.94 2.44
N THR A 525 -17.71 -10.06 2.45
CA THR A 525 -16.47 -10.27 3.19
C THR A 525 -16.75 -10.12 4.69
N THR A 526 -16.40 -11.12 5.50
CA THR A 526 -16.57 -11.08 6.96
C THR A 526 -15.92 -9.84 7.57
N ASP A 527 -16.64 -9.17 8.47
CA ASP A 527 -16.10 -7.97 9.10
C ASP A 527 -14.87 -8.30 9.96
N THR A 528 -13.90 -7.40 9.91
CA THR A 528 -12.57 -7.59 10.49
C THR A 528 -12.60 -7.78 12.01
N PRO A 529 -13.45 -7.11 12.81
CA PRO A 529 -13.60 -7.40 14.24
C PRO A 529 -14.12 -8.81 14.53
N VAL A 530 -14.98 -9.38 13.67
CA VAL A 530 -15.48 -10.76 13.86
C VAL A 530 -14.34 -11.76 13.58
N LEU A 531 -13.52 -11.49 12.57
CA LEU A 531 -12.34 -12.30 12.26
C LEU A 531 -11.24 -12.14 13.33
N ASP A 532 -10.94 -10.90 13.75
CA ASP A 532 -9.98 -10.58 14.81
C ASP A 532 -10.35 -11.25 16.15
N ASN A 533 -11.65 -11.41 16.45
CA ASN A 533 -12.10 -12.11 17.67
C ASN A 533 -11.86 -13.63 17.65
N ILE A 534 -11.72 -14.23 16.45
CA ILE A 534 -11.48 -15.66 16.27
C ILE A 534 -9.97 -15.98 16.31
N LEU A 535 -9.11 -14.96 16.18
CA LEU A 535 -7.68 -15.11 15.94
C LEU A 535 -6.84 -14.51 17.06
N ASP A 536 -5.83 -15.24 17.52
CA ASP A 536 -4.83 -14.65 18.39
C ASP A 536 -3.85 -13.77 17.60
N LYS A 537 -3.33 -12.75 18.27
CA LYS A 537 -2.19 -11.93 17.83
C LYS A 537 -0.88 -12.38 18.49
N SER A 538 -0.94 -13.27 19.49
CA SER A 538 0.22 -13.79 20.21
C SER A 538 0.99 -14.86 19.41
N ARG A 539 2.33 -14.88 19.57
CA ARG A 539 3.23 -15.80 18.86
C ARG A 539 3.11 -17.23 19.41
N ALA A 540 2.63 -18.16 18.58
CA ALA A 540 2.94 -19.58 18.76
C ALA A 540 4.23 -19.94 17.98
N LYS A 541 5.26 -20.49 18.65
CA LYS A 541 6.40 -21.11 17.95
C LYS A 541 5.97 -22.45 17.32
N ARG A 542 5.32 -22.43 16.16
CA ARG A 542 4.78 -23.62 15.48
C ARG A 542 5.00 -23.57 13.96
N PHE A 543 4.91 -24.72 13.32
CA PHE A 543 5.23 -24.93 11.90
C PHE A 543 4.26 -24.17 10.97
N CYS A 544 4.76 -23.20 10.20
CA CYS A 544 3.96 -22.45 9.24
C CYS A 544 3.85 -23.17 7.88
N LEU A 545 2.69 -23.06 7.24
CA LEU A 545 2.48 -23.58 5.88
C LEU A 545 2.95 -22.61 4.78
N THR A 546 3.05 -21.31 5.05
CA THR A 546 3.30 -20.31 4.00
C THR A 546 4.72 -20.30 3.43
N HIS A 547 5.70 -20.75 4.21
CA HIS A 547 7.15 -20.55 3.99
C HIS A 547 7.90 -21.74 3.36
N PHE A 548 7.22 -22.79 2.90
CA PHE A 548 7.90 -23.85 2.15
C PHE A 548 8.42 -23.32 0.80
N ASN A 549 9.74 -23.41 0.63
CA ASN A 549 10.47 -22.90 -0.53
C ASN A 549 10.31 -23.78 -1.78
#